data_AF-A0A1B2HDV2-F1
#
_entry.id   AF-A0A1B2HDV2-F1
#
_cell.length_a   1.000
_cell.length_b   1.000
_cell.length_c   1.000
_cell.angle_alpha   90.00
_cell.angle_beta   90.00
_cell.angle_gamma   90.00
#
_symmetry.space_group_name_H-M   'P 1'
#
loop_
_entity.id
_entity.type
_entity.pdbx_description
1 polymer ?
#
loop_
_entity_poly.entity_id
_entity_poly.type
_entity_poly.pdbx_seq_one_letter_code
_entity_poly.pdbx_strand_id
1 'polypeptide(L)'
;MGTPDFVPGADRAPRMIGLPDVERLEEDTDALRLVDHRQGGDACLGAVRARIAKGRLMLDASAAEYVQRRLHVALGDLYNLPGWMCFDVGLVGSARVHLAQALVFAGWSRNNSLVANVC
;
A
#
# COMPACT_ATOMS: atom_id res chain seq x y z
N MET A 1 12.66 -23.51 -33.97
CA MET A 1 12.19 -23.63 -32.57
C MET A 1 12.74 -22.40 -31.84
N GLY A 2 12.00 -21.30 -31.85
CA GLY A 2 12.42 -20.06 -31.18
C GLY A 2 12.08 -20.16 -29.70
N THR A 3 13.08 -20.00 -28.84
CA THR A 3 12.90 -19.74 -27.41
C THR A 3 12.09 -18.46 -27.24
N PRO A 4 11.04 -18.41 -26.41
CA PRO A 4 10.42 -17.15 -26.07
C PRO A 4 11.38 -16.37 -25.17
N ASP A 5 11.85 -15.22 -25.66
CA ASP A 5 12.57 -14.24 -24.85
C ASP A 5 11.63 -13.73 -23.77
N PHE A 6 11.81 -14.23 -22.55
CA PHE A 6 11.17 -13.66 -21.38
C PHE A 6 11.91 -12.37 -21.05
N VAL A 7 11.39 -11.24 -21.53
CA VAL A 7 11.79 -9.93 -21.02
C VAL A 7 10.99 -9.71 -19.75
N PRO A 8 11.59 -9.79 -18.53
CA PRO A 8 10.90 -9.32 -17.36
C PRO A 8 10.69 -7.82 -17.58
N GLY A 9 9.43 -7.40 -17.69
CA GLY A 9 9.10 -5.99 -17.55
C GLY A 9 9.61 -5.57 -16.18
N ALA A 10 10.76 -4.90 -16.13
CA ALA A 10 11.17 -4.18 -14.94
C ALA A 10 9.97 -3.31 -14.57
N ASP A 11 9.40 -3.55 -13.39
CA ASP A 11 8.28 -2.79 -12.84
C ASP A 11 8.79 -1.35 -12.63
N ARG A 12 8.79 -0.59 -13.72
CA ARG A 12 9.45 0.70 -13.78
C ARG A 12 8.51 1.67 -13.10
N ALA A 13 9.04 2.40 -12.11
CA ALA A 13 8.29 3.46 -11.47
C ALA A 13 7.63 4.37 -12.52
N PRO A 14 6.34 4.69 -12.37
CA PRO A 14 5.67 5.60 -13.29
C PRO A 14 6.43 6.93 -13.29
N ARG A 15 6.65 7.51 -14.46
CA ARG A 15 7.37 8.80 -14.55
C ARG A 15 6.51 9.95 -14.03
N MET A 16 5.19 9.81 -14.14
CA MET A 16 4.19 10.77 -13.66
C MET A 16 2.94 10.01 -13.22
N ILE A 17 2.28 10.48 -12.17
CA ILE A 17 1.00 9.94 -11.69
C ILE A 17 -0.04 11.05 -11.52
N GLY A 18 -1.31 10.69 -11.67
CA GLY A 18 -2.47 11.54 -11.41
C GLY A 18 -3.40 10.93 -10.35
N LEU A 19 -4.55 11.59 -10.14
CA LEU A 19 -5.59 11.06 -9.25
C LEU A 19 -6.04 9.63 -9.59
N PRO A 20 -6.25 9.24 -10.88
CA PRO A 20 -6.72 7.89 -11.19
C PRO A 20 -5.77 6.79 -10.72
N ASP A 21 -4.45 7.06 -10.71
CA ASP A 21 -3.46 6.09 -10.21
C ASP A 21 -3.60 5.88 -8.70
N VAL A 22 -3.90 6.95 -7.96
CA VAL A 22 -4.11 6.92 -6.51
C VAL A 22 -5.46 6.30 -6.17
N GLU A 23 -6.52 6.64 -6.91
CA GLU A 23 -7.84 6.03 -6.77
C GLU A 23 -7.76 4.52 -6.99
N ARG A 24 -6.97 4.08 -7.98
CA ARG A 24 -6.75 2.65 -8.19
C ARG A 24 -6.04 1.96 -7.01
N LEU A 25 -5.13 2.65 -6.33
CA LEU A 25 -4.48 2.16 -5.11
C LEU A 25 -5.47 2.02 -3.96
N GLU A 26 -6.37 2.99 -3.81
CA GLU A 26 -7.43 2.97 -2.81
C GLU A 26 -8.41 1.81 -3.07
N GLU A 27 -8.92 1.67 -4.30
CA GLU A 27 -9.81 0.57 -4.71
C GLU A 27 -9.20 -0.81 -4.43
N ASP A 28 -7.93 -0.99 -4.79
CA ASP A 28 -7.24 -2.27 -4.56
C ASP A 28 -7.04 -2.53 -3.05
N THR A 29 -6.86 -1.48 -2.24
CA THR A 29 -6.74 -1.59 -0.78
C THR A 29 -8.07 -1.99 -0.16
N ASP A 30 -9.18 -1.39 -0.59
CA ASP A 30 -10.53 -1.75 -0.15
C ASP A 30 -10.88 -3.21 -0.51
N ALA A 31 -10.49 -3.66 -1.71
CA ALA A 31 -10.65 -5.04 -2.11
C ALA A 31 -9.86 -6.01 -1.20
N LEU A 32 -8.64 -5.65 -0.81
CA LEU A 32 -7.81 -6.46 0.08
C LEU A 32 -8.38 -6.51 1.51
N ARG A 33 -8.90 -5.39 2.04
CA ARG A 33 -9.63 -5.34 3.33
C ARG A 33 -10.83 -6.28 3.32
N LEU A 34 -11.60 -6.29 2.23
CA LEU A 34 -12.75 -7.18 2.11
C LEU A 34 -12.35 -8.66 2.13
N VAL A 35 -11.21 -9.00 1.52
CA VAL A 35 -10.68 -10.38 1.56
C VAL A 35 -10.25 -10.74 2.97
N ASP A 36 -9.49 -9.87 3.64
CA ASP A 36 -9.03 -10.06 5.02
C ASP A 36 -10.21 -10.30 5.98
N HIS A 37 -11.23 -9.45 5.93
CA HIS A 37 -12.45 -9.61 6.73
C HIS A 37 -13.21 -10.92 6.49
N ARG A 38 -13.10 -11.52 5.30
CA ARG A 38 -13.81 -12.76 4.95
C ARG A 38 -13.02 -14.03 5.24
N GLN A 39 -11.70 -13.98 5.13
CA GLN A 39 -10.83 -15.17 5.09
C GLN A 39 -9.79 -15.21 6.21
N GLY A 40 -9.62 -14.12 6.96
CA GLY A 40 -8.59 -13.97 8.01
C GLY A 40 -7.21 -13.56 7.46
N GLY A 41 -6.37 -13.07 8.38
CA GLY A 41 -5.13 -12.32 8.10
C GLY A 41 -4.05 -13.00 7.25
N ASP A 42 -4.04 -14.31 7.09
CA ASP A 42 -2.99 -14.97 6.29
C ASP A 42 -3.33 -15.08 4.80
N ALA A 43 -4.62 -15.03 4.43
CA ALA A 43 -5.06 -15.38 3.07
C ALA A 43 -4.61 -14.38 1.99
N CYS A 44 -4.40 -13.10 2.32
CA CYS A 44 -4.08 -12.05 1.34
C CYS A 44 -2.73 -11.34 1.56
N LEU A 45 -1.90 -11.76 2.52
CA LEU A 45 -0.65 -11.06 2.87
C LEU A 45 0.33 -10.93 1.68
N GLY A 46 0.40 -11.95 0.81
CA GLY A 46 1.20 -11.89 -0.41
C GLY A 46 0.72 -10.82 -1.39
N ALA A 47 -0.60 -10.68 -1.58
CA ALA A 47 -1.19 -9.67 -2.44
C ALA A 47 -1.01 -8.25 -1.87
N VAL A 48 -1.17 -8.08 -0.55
CA VAL A 48 -0.88 -6.82 0.15
C VAL A 48 0.57 -6.39 -0.04
N ARG A 49 1.54 -7.32 0.12
CA ARG A 49 2.96 -7.04 -0.09
C ARG A 49 3.26 -6.59 -1.52
N ALA A 50 2.66 -7.26 -2.51
CA ALA A 50 2.80 -6.86 -3.91
C ALA A 50 2.22 -5.46 -4.14
N ARG A 51 1.10 -5.12 -3.51
CA ARG A 51 0.51 -3.78 -3.64
C ARG A 51 1.35 -2.70 -2.98
N ILE A 52 1.95 -2.99 -1.82
CA ILE A 52 2.91 -2.09 -1.17
C ILE A 52 4.11 -1.83 -2.08
N ALA A 53 4.68 -2.88 -2.69
CA ALA A 53 5.82 -2.73 -3.59
C ALA A 53 5.48 -1.77 -4.75
N LYS A 54 4.30 -1.95 -5.37
CA LYS A 54 3.82 -1.06 -6.44
C LYS A 54 3.56 0.37 -5.94
N GLY A 55 2.90 0.52 -4.80
CA GLY A 55 2.61 1.83 -4.22
C GLY A 55 3.88 2.62 -3.89
N ARG A 56 4.96 1.96 -3.45
CA ARG A 56 6.26 2.61 -3.22
C ARG A 56 6.86 3.17 -4.49
N LEU A 57 6.73 2.48 -5.62
CA LEU A 57 7.21 2.99 -6.91
C LEU A 57 6.50 4.30 -7.34
N MET A 58 5.27 4.52 -6.87
CA MET A 58 4.54 5.77 -7.13
C MET A 58 5.15 6.98 -6.41
N LEU A 59 5.93 6.77 -5.34
CA LEU A 59 6.63 7.85 -4.63
C LEU A 59 7.77 8.46 -5.44
N ASP A 60 8.33 7.70 -6.39
CA ASP A 60 9.39 8.16 -7.27
C ASP A 60 8.86 8.94 -8.49
N ALA A 61 7.53 8.98 -8.66
CA ALA A 61 6.87 9.64 -9.77
C ALA A 61 6.70 11.15 -9.54
N SER A 62 6.75 11.93 -10.63
CA SER A 62 6.33 13.34 -10.58
C SER A 62 4.80 13.42 -10.45
N ALA A 63 4.30 14.30 -9.57
CA ALA A 63 2.86 14.52 -9.42
C ALA A 63 2.58 15.92 -8.87
N ALA A 64 1.35 16.41 -9.06
CA ALA A 64 0.90 17.62 -8.39
C ALA A 64 0.85 17.43 -6.87
N GLU A 65 1.06 18.48 -6.09
CA GLU A 65 1.15 18.39 -4.61
C GLU A 65 -0.09 17.73 -3.99
N TYR A 66 -1.28 18.04 -4.51
CA TYR A 66 -2.53 17.43 -4.02
C TYR A 66 -2.61 15.92 -4.32
N VAL A 67 -2.02 15.46 -5.43
CA VAL A 67 -1.93 14.03 -5.78
C VAL A 67 -0.93 13.35 -4.85
N GLN A 68 0.24 13.96 -4.60
CA GLN A 68 1.22 13.41 -3.65
C GLN A 68 0.65 13.28 -2.24
N ARG A 69 -0.10 14.30 -1.79
CA ARG A 69 -0.77 14.26 -0.48
C ARG A 69 -1.78 13.12 -0.40
N ARG A 70 -2.60 12.92 -1.44
CA ARG A 70 -3.55 11.80 -1.51
C ARG A 70 -2.84 10.45 -1.55
N LEU A 71 -1.74 10.35 -2.30
CA LEU A 71 -0.90 9.15 -2.33
C LEU A 71 -0.35 8.81 -0.94
N HIS A 72 0.10 9.80 -0.15
CA HIS A 72 0.52 9.55 1.22
C HIS A 72 -0.64 9.00 2.08
N VAL A 73 -1.86 9.55 1.96
CA VAL A 73 -3.03 8.99 2.66
C VAL A 73 -3.27 7.53 2.25
N ALA A 74 -3.33 7.25 0.94
CA ALA A 74 -3.58 5.92 0.40
C ALA A 74 -2.50 4.90 0.81
N LEU A 75 -1.23 5.30 0.80
CA LEU A 75 -0.13 4.44 1.28
C LEU A 75 -0.23 4.19 2.77
N GLY A 76 -0.54 5.21 3.57
CA GLY A 76 -0.71 5.02 5.01
C GLY A 76 -1.87 4.05 5.32
N ASP A 77 -2.98 4.15 4.58
CA ASP A 77 -4.08 3.19 4.69
C ASP A 77 -3.67 1.77 4.29
N LEU A 78 -2.94 1.62 3.17
CA LEU A 78 -2.41 0.34 2.72
C LEU A 78 -1.42 -0.28 3.71
N TYR A 79 -0.59 0.50 4.39
CA TYR A 79 0.32 -0.01 5.43
C TYR A 79 -0.43 -0.35 6.74
N ASN A 80 -1.57 0.28 7.01
CA ASN A 80 -2.38 -0.05 8.19
C ASN A 80 -2.92 -1.50 8.11
N LEU A 81 -3.34 -1.93 6.92
CA LEU A 81 -3.91 -3.25 6.68
C LEU A 81 -2.99 -4.42 7.13
N PRO A 82 -1.78 -4.62 6.59
CA PRO A 82 -0.89 -5.70 7.05
C PRO A 82 -0.39 -5.48 8.48
N GLY A 83 -0.47 -4.25 9.01
CA GLY A 83 -0.23 -3.95 10.42
C GLY A 83 -1.17 -4.74 11.32
N TRP A 84 -2.48 -4.60 11.09
CA TRP A 84 -3.51 -5.32 11.85
C TRP A 84 -3.54 -6.82 11.51
N MET A 85 -3.41 -7.20 10.24
CA MET A 85 -3.36 -8.62 9.86
C MET A 85 -2.24 -9.37 10.58
N CYS A 86 -1.01 -8.80 10.60
CA CYS A 86 0.11 -9.40 11.31
C CYS A 86 -0.10 -9.41 12.83
N PHE A 87 -0.77 -8.40 13.38
CA PHE A 87 -1.08 -8.34 14.80
C PHE A 87 -2.02 -9.49 15.21
N ASP A 88 -3.09 -9.70 14.44
CA ASP A 88 -4.12 -10.71 14.71
C ASP A 88 -3.57 -12.15 14.72
N VAL A 89 -2.52 -12.43 13.92
CA VAL A 89 -1.86 -13.75 13.86
C VAL A 89 -0.60 -13.85 14.74
N GLY A 90 -0.32 -12.85 15.59
CA GLY A 90 0.78 -12.87 16.55
C GLY A 90 2.16 -12.51 15.99
N LEU A 91 2.25 -12.01 14.74
CA LEU A 91 3.49 -11.53 14.12
C LEU A 91 3.81 -10.08 14.53
N VAL A 92 3.98 -9.85 15.83
CA VAL A 92 4.11 -8.51 16.44
C VAL A 92 5.24 -7.67 15.83
N GLY A 93 6.37 -8.28 15.49
CA GLY A 93 7.50 -7.58 14.85
C GLY A 93 7.12 -6.99 13.49
N SER A 94 6.46 -7.78 12.65
CA SER A 94 5.97 -7.37 11.33
C SER A 94 4.88 -6.31 11.46
N ALA A 95 3.93 -6.52 12.39
CA ALA A 95 2.85 -5.57 12.68
C ALA A 95 3.40 -4.17 13.01
N ARG A 96 4.39 -4.11 13.92
CA ARG A 96 5.04 -2.86 14.32
C ARG A 96 5.68 -2.12 13.14
N VAL A 97 6.35 -2.84 12.24
CA VAL A 97 6.99 -2.22 11.06
C VAL A 97 5.94 -1.59 10.15
N HIS A 98 4.85 -2.31 9.88
CA HIS A 98 3.76 -1.82 9.03
C HIS A 98 3.02 -0.63 9.65
N LEU A 99 2.61 -0.72 10.92
CA LEU A 99 1.91 0.36 11.63
C LEU A 99 2.81 1.62 11.76
N ALA A 100 4.11 1.46 11.97
CA ALA A 100 5.04 2.59 11.99
C ALA A 100 5.11 3.30 10.64
N GLN A 101 5.11 2.57 9.52
CA GLN A 101 5.04 3.18 8.18
C GLN A 101 3.71 3.89 7.95
N ALA A 102 2.59 3.30 8.40
CA ALA A 102 1.28 3.95 8.33
C ALA A 102 1.28 5.31 9.05
N LEU A 103 1.88 5.40 10.24
CA LEU A 103 2.01 6.66 10.99
C LEU A 103 2.91 7.69 10.28
N VAL A 104 4.00 7.26 9.63
CA VAL A 104 4.87 8.16 8.84
C VAL A 104 4.07 8.82 7.73
N PHE A 105 3.30 8.04 6.96
CA PHE A 105 2.46 8.55 5.89
C PHE A 105 1.29 9.41 6.37
N ALA A 106 0.68 9.06 7.51
CA ALA A 106 -0.33 9.89 8.15
C ALA A 106 0.23 11.26 8.58
N GLY A 107 1.47 11.29 9.10
CA GLY A 107 2.19 12.51 9.42
C GLY A 107 2.47 13.37 8.19
N TRP A 108 2.99 12.79 7.10
CA TRP A 108 3.26 13.51 5.85
C TRP A 108 2.00 14.09 5.21
N SER A 109 0.88 13.38 5.31
CA SER A 109 -0.42 13.85 4.80
C SER A 109 -1.16 14.80 5.75
N ARG A 110 -0.68 14.97 7.01
CA ARG A 110 -1.35 15.68 8.10
C ARG A 110 -2.80 15.18 8.32
N ASN A 111 -2.99 13.87 8.19
CA ASN A 111 -4.31 13.24 8.29
C ASN A 111 -4.53 12.66 9.68
N ASN A 112 -5.17 13.44 10.55
CA ASN A 112 -5.44 13.02 11.94
C ASN A 112 -6.41 11.83 12.02
N SER A 113 -7.34 11.70 11.08
CA SER A 113 -8.25 10.54 11.05
C SER A 113 -7.49 9.25 10.76
N LEU A 114 -6.49 9.31 9.87
CA LEU A 114 -5.62 8.17 9.59
C LEU A 114 -4.73 7.84 10.79
N VAL A 115 -4.20 8.84 11.51
CA VAL A 115 -3.48 8.60 12.78
C VAL A 115 -4.37 7.85 13.78
N ALA A 116 -5.62 8.31 13.96
CA ALA A 116 -6.58 7.67 14.85
C ALA A 116 -6.99 6.25 14.41
N ASN A 117 -6.86 5.91 13.13
CA ASN A 117 -7.14 4.57 12.60
C ASN A 117 -5.97 3.59 12.78
N VAL A 118 -4.78 4.09 13.14
CA VAL A 118 -3.57 3.29 13.36
C VAL A 118 -3.30 3.08 14.85
N CYS A 119 -3.69 4.05 15.69
CA CYS A 119 -3.55 4.03 17.15
C CYS A 119 -4.75 3.39 17.86
#